data_AF-A0A7X1D0A2-F1
#
_entry.id   AF-A0A7X1D0A2-F1
#
_cell.length_a   1.000
_cell.length_b   1.000
_cell.length_c   1.000
_cell.angle_alpha   90.00
_cell.angle_beta   90.00
_cell.angle_gamma   90.00
#
_symmetry.space_group_name_H-M   'P 1'
#
loop_
_entity.id
_entity.type
_entity.pdbx_description
1 polymer ?
#
loop_
_entity_poly.entity_id
_entity_poly.type
_entity_poly.pdbx_seq_one_letter_code
_entity_poly.pdbx_strand_id
1 'polypeptide(L)'
;MITDFMPLQVLPKLSDLNIQFCGVADYRGIENFSALKYFTATGQNVGYGVPINSTIKSSALNYDEAAQTLYVPFSLMTGRTINFDGFVPNFTTSTSTSDTYFTLNEAWIDGSRITVTTEGLTVSNVTEADFASLNSMTYNARINMPAGSYAAPSHMTLSNYKISAPMYKHSFAIEHSLKITADDAIKYIQNEPLTENQFLQDIGAMTDDGTAVSSDFADVVDFGMPGVYVVTLNAENSAGLRATPVQVEVTILQKPVITATDKISYAKDASKTETEFLADIAAATTDGSAITSDFADAVDFTTPGDYTVTLHAESADGVKAEGVQIVVTVESAEEPVVPDPDPVDPVDPVDPVDPVDPVDPVDPVDPVDPVDPVDPVDPVDPVDPVDPVDPVDPVDPVDPVDPVDPVDPVDPVDPVDPVDPVDPVDPINPVKPTNPVTPTIPEDVVPVDSVPTFDDVIIGSGSDPMFVVPAGLNVTDPIAQQNATSSKTQLPKTGDSLPFENIILGGLFIGASFLFLRRKKLMQR
;
A
#
# COMPACT_ATOMS: atom_id res chain seq x y z
N MET A 1 14.48 1.13 25.44
CA MET A 1 14.27 2.59 25.65
C MET A 1 12.79 2.82 25.90
N ILE A 2 12.43 3.84 26.68
CA ILE A 2 11.03 4.26 26.89
C ILE A 2 10.58 5.04 25.65
N THR A 3 9.41 4.73 25.10
CA THR A 3 8.84 5.40 23.90
C THR A 3 7.52 6.11 24.18
N ASP A 4 6.89 5.81 25.30
CA ASP A 4 5.65 6.45 25.74
C ASP A 4 5.69 6.66 27.26
N PHE A 5 5.34 7.88 27.68
CA PHE A 5 5.27 8.27 29.08
C PHE A 5 3.83 8.52 29.56
N MET A 6 2.84 8.54 28.66
CA MET A 6 1.44 8.85 28.97
C MET A 6 0.82 7.93 30.04
N PRO A 7 1.17 6.64 30.16
CA PRO A 7 0.66 5.81 31.26
C PRO A 7 0.98 6.34 32.66
N LEU A 8 2.00 7.19 32.81
CA LEU A 8 2.38 7.80 34.09
C LEU A 8 1.41 8.91 34.55
N GLN A 9 0.46 9.34 33.71
CA GLN A 9 -0.50 10.40 34.05
C GLN A 9 -1.38 10.05 35.25
N VAL A 10 -1.49 8.75 35.58
CA VAL A 10 -2.24 8.25 36.74
C VAL A 10 -1.59 8.59 38.08
N LEU A 11 -0.33 9.08 38.07
CA LEU A 11 0.41 9.38 39.29
C LEU A 11 0.08 10.80 39.79
N PRO A 12 -0.76 10.95 40.84
CA PRO A 12 -1.34 12.25 41.22
C PRO A 12 -0.34 13.23 41.85
N LYS A 13 0.89 12.77 42.14
CA LYS A 13 1.95 13.55 42.79
C LYS A 13 3.21 13.66 41.92
N LEU A 14 3.17 13.21 40.67
CA LEU A 14 4.33 13.28 39.79
C LEU A 14 4.61 14.74 39.41
N SER A 15 5.59 15.36 40.05
CA SER A 15 5.98 16.76 39.81
C SER A 15 7.16 16.92 38.86
N ASP A 16 7.98 15.89 38.74
CA ASP A 16 9.24 15.92 38.01
C ASP A 16 9.38 14.62 37.21
N LEU A 17 9.55 14.75 35.89
CA LEU A 17 9.76 13.62 34.99
C LEU A 17 10.97 13.88 34.11
N ASN A 18 11.98 13.01 34.23
CA ASN A 18 13.17 13.01 33.39
C ASN A 18 13.20 11.74 32.53
N ILE A 19 13.15 11.94 31.23
CA ILE A 19 13.18 10.90 30.20
C ILE A 19 14.18 11.28 29.09
N GLN A 20 15.27 11.97 29.42
CA GLN A 20 16.32 12.31 28.46
C GLN A 20 16.87 11.06 27.74
N PHE A 21 17.25 11.22 26.48
CA PHE A 21 17.89 10.17 25.67
C PHE A 21 17.08 8.87 25.51
N CYS A 22 15.77 8.92 25.79
CA CYS A 22 14.83 7.83 25.54
C CYS A 22 14.44 7.80 24.04
N GLY A 23 13.24 7.35 23.69
CA GLY A 23 12.75 7.28 22.31
C GLY A 23 11.33 7.82 22.15
N VAL A 24 10.95 8.83 22.94
CA VAL A 24 9.61 9.42 22.91
C VAL A 24 9.47 10.38 21.73
N ALA A 25 8.37 10.24 20.97
CA ALA A 25 8.07 11.11 19.83
C ALA A 25 6.81 11.97 20.05
N ASP A 26 5.81 11.48 20.78
CA ASP A 26 4.52 12.17 20.93
C ASP A 26 4.37 12.75 22.33
N TYR A 27 4.13 14.06 22.40
CA TYR A 27 3.92 14.79 23.65
C TYR A 27 2.46 15.24 23.85
N ARG A 28 1.54 14.87 22.95
CA ARG A 28 0.11 15.20 23.06
C ARG A 28 -0.51 14.52 24.27
N GLY A 29 -1.25 15.29 25.07
CA GLY A 29 -1.85 14.80 26.32
C GLY A 29 -0.97 15.00 27.56
N ILE A 30 0.24 15.55 27.44
CA ILE A 30 1.04 15.94 28.60
C ILE A 30 0.30 16.90 29.55
N GLU A 31 -0.69 17.64 29.04
CA GLU A 31 -1.58 18.51 29.82
C GLU A 31 -2.41 17.77 30.88
N ASN A 32 -2.59 16.46 30.73
CA ASN A 32 -3.29 15.63 31.71
C ASN A 32 -2.47 15.40 32.99
N PHE A 33 -1.17 15.70 32.97
CA PHE A 33 -0.29 15.59 34.14
C PHE A 33 -0.47 16.80 35.07
N SER A 34 -1.59 16.84 35.80
CA SER A 34 -1.98 17.98 36.65
C SER A 34 -0.95 18.43 37.70
N ALA A 35 -0.07 17.54 38.16
CA ALA A 35 0.96 17.85 39.17
C ALA A 35 2.34 18.13 38.58
N LEU A 36 2.56 17.89 37.28
CA LEU A 36 3.87 17.93 36.64
C LEU A 36 4.32 19.37 36.44
N LYS A 37 5.53 19.69 36.90
CA LYS A 37 6.11 21.04 36.88
C LYS A 37 7.41 21.11 36.11
N TYR A 38 8.13 19.99 36.06
CA TYR A 38 9.41 19.85 35.38
C TYR A 38 9.38 18.62 34.49
N PHE A 39 9.56 18.84 33.20
CA PHE A 39 9.60 17.79 32.19
C PHE A 39 10.87 17.93 31.35
N THR A 40 11.75 16.95 31.49
CA THR A 40 13.04 16.94 30.79
C THR A 40 13.13 15.73 29.87
N ALA A 41 13.04 15.96 28.57
CA ALA A 41 13.07 14.98 27.50
C ALA A 41 14.03 15.39 26.37
N THR A 42 15.09 16.15 26.65
CA THR A 42 16.11 16.50 25.66
C THR A 42 16.77 15.26 25.05
N GLY A 43 17.03 15.29 23.75
CA GLY A 43 17.87 14.31 23.08
C GLY A 43 17.21 12.96 22.82
N GLN A 44 15.89 12.91 22.57
CA GLN A 44 15.22 11.64 22.25
C GLN A 44 15.82 10.97 21.01
N ASN A 45 15.94 9.65 21.04
CA ASN A 45 16.41 8.79 19.96
C ASN A 45 15.24 7.97 19.40
N VAL A 46 14.32 8.64 18.71
CA VAL A 46 13.11 8.02 18.15
C VAL A 46 13.51 6.98 17.11
N GLY A 47 12.98 5.75 17.23
CA GLY A 47 13.29 4.66 16.30
C GLY A 47 14.60 3.90 16.54
N TYR A 48 15.35 4.21 17.62
CA TYR A 48 16.58 3.49 17.95
C TYR A 48 16.34 2.27 18.84
N GLY A 49 15.68 2.47 19.99
CA GLY A 49 15.42 1.38 20.94
C GLY A 49 14.22 0.51 20.57
N VAL A 50 13.24 1.09 19.90
CA VAL A 50 12.11 0.40 19.27
C VAL A 50 12.12 0.83 17.81
N PRO A 51 12.59 -0.04 16.89
CA PRO A 51 12.71 0.32 15.48
C PRO A 51 11.36 0.70 14.87
N ILE A 52 11.38 1.75 14.03
CA ILE A 52 10.25 2.10 13.18
C ILE A 52 10.55 1.52 11.80
N ASN A 53 9.74 0.55 11.39
CA ASN A 53 9.87 -0.12 10.11
C ASN A 53 8.55 0.02 9.32
N SER A 54 8.65 0.34 8.04
CA SER A 54 7.49 0.36 7.13
C SER A 54 7.78 -0.42 5.86
N THR A 55 6.77 -1.07 5.30
CA THR A 55 6.81 -1.56 3.92
C THR A 55 6.05 -0.59 3.04
N ILE A 56 6.65 -0.16 1.93
CA ILE A 56 6.03 0.75 0.98
C ILE A 56 6.20 0.24 -0.45
N LYS A 57 5.26 0.59 -1.32
CA LYS A 57 5.43 0.42 -2.76
C LYS A 57 6.44 1.44 -3.30
N SER A 58 7.20 1.08 -4.32
CA SER A 58 8.13 2.00 -4.98
C SER A 58 7.42 3.21 -5.60
N SER A 59 6.13 3.10 -5.92
CA SER A 59 5.26 4.20 -6.36
C SER A 59 5.05 5.30 -5.30
N ALA A 60 5.37 5.05 -4.03
CA ALA A 60 5.38 6.07 -2.98
C ALA A 60 6.64 6.97 -3.03
N LEU A 61 7.61 6.61 -3.88
CA LEU A 61 8.81 7.39 -4.17
C LEU A 61 8.64 8.04 -5.55
N ASN A 62 9.40 9.10 -5.82
CA ASN A 62 9.43 9.72 -7.13
C ASN A 62 10.83 9.59 -7.74
N TYR A 63 10.95 8.76 -8.77
CA TYR A 63 12.17 8.58 -9.53
C TYR A 63 12.05 9.32 -10.87
N ASP A 64 12.99 10.23 -11.12
CA ASP A 64 13.12 10.95 -12.40
C ASP A 64 14.29 10.35 -13.16
N GLU A 65 13.98 9.60 -14.23
CA GLU A 65 14.96 8.93 -15.07
C GLU A 65 15.85 9.92 -15.84
N ALA A 66 15.27 11.00 -16.35
CA ALA A 66 15.99 11.98 -17.14
C ALA A 66 16.98 12.78 -16.30
N ALA A 67 16.59 13.12 -15.06
CA ALA A 67 17.44 13.80 -14.10
C ALA A 67 18.33 12.84 -13.28
N GLN A 68 18.08 11.53 -13.33
CA GLN A 68 18.68 10.52 -12.47
C GLN A 68 18.57 10.89 -10.98
N THR A 69 17.37 11.26 -10.55
CA THR A 69 17.10 11.65 -9.16
C THR A 69 16.03 10.80 -8.51
N LEU A 70 16.19 10.55 -7.20
CA LEU A 70 15.21 9.89 -6.36
C LEU A 70 14.73 10.84 -5.26
N TYR A 71 13.44 11.15 -5.24
CA TYR A 71 12.80 11.94 -4.20
C TYR A 71 12.03 11.04 -3.22
N VAL A 72 12.30 11.25 -1.93
CA VAL A 72 11.69 10.56 -0.79
C VAL A 72 10.87 11.57 0.01
N PRO A 73 9.53 11.49 -0.01
CA PRO A 73 8.69 12.44 0.71
C PRO A 73 8.71 12.17 2.23
N PHE A 74 8.78 13.24 3.02
CA PHE A 74 8.74 13.14 4.49
C PHE A 74 7.36 12.79 5.06
N SER A 75 6.32 12.75 4.23
CA SER A 75 5.03 12.16 4.59
C SER A 75 5.15 10.68 4.99
N LEU A 76 6.20 9.97 4.54
CA LEU A 76 6.50 8.60 4.93
C LEU A 76 7.00 8.46 6.38
N MET A 77 7.46 9.55 7.00
CA MET A 77 8.07 9.57 8.34
C MET A 77 6.99 9.71 9.44
N THR A 78 6.12 8.71 9.55
CA THR A 78 4.90 8.74 10.38
C THR A 78 5.15 8.77 11.89
N GLY A 79 6.35 8.42 12.35
CA GLY A 79 6.71 8.43 13.78
C GLY A 79 7.45 9.68 14.26
N ARG A 80 7.40 10.77 13.49
CA ARG A 80 8.15 12.01 13.81
C ARG A 80 7.68 12.66 15.11
N THR A 81 8.53 13.50 15.69
CA THR A 81 8.20 14.23 16.91
C THR A 81 6.97 15.11 16.71
N ILE A 82 6.02 15.06 17.65
CA ILE A 82 4.81 15.90 17.69
C ILE A 82 4.73 16.51 19.08
N ASN A 83 4.71 17.84 19.15
CA ASN A 83 4.56 18.59 20.40
C ASN A 83 3.10 18.53 20.91
N PHE A 84 2.87 18.93 22.16
CA PHE A 84 1.55 18.81 22.79
C PHE A 84 0.43 19.56 22.06
N ASP A 85 0.77 20.66 21.40
CA ASP A 85 -0.09 21.54 20.61
C ASP A 85 -0.28 21.08 19.16
N GLY A 86 0.28 19.91 18.80
CA GLY A 86 0.27 19.38 17.44
C GLY A 86 1.36 19.97 16.54
N PHE A 87 2.24 20.84 17.05
CA PHE A 87 3.37 21.33 16.27
C PHE A 87 4.32 20.20 15.90
N VAL A 88 4.64 20.12 14.61
CA VAL A 88 5.51 19.08 14.04
C VAL A 88 6.80 19.72 13.49
N PRO A 89 7.92 19.67 14.23
CA PRO A 89 9.19 20.28 13.79
C PRO A 89 9.76 19.59 12.56
N ASN A 90 10.31 20.38 11.63
CA ASN A 90 10.97 19.88 10.41
C ASN A 90 12.25 19.12 10.74
N PHE A 91 12.71 18.28 9.80
CA PHE A 91 14.06 17.71 9.87
C PHE A 91 15.11 18.81 9.62
N THR A 92 16.34 18.52 10.02
CA THR A 92 17.50 19.33 9.63
C THR A 92 17.65 19.37 8.10
N THR A 93 18.10 20.49 7.56
CA THR A 93 18.49 20.61 6.14
C THR A 93 19.98 20.30 5.92
N SER A 94 20.75 20.09 6.99
CA SER A 94 22.17 19.74 6.93
C SER A 94 22.35 18.32 6.42
N THR A 95 23.23 18.15 5.44
CA THR A 95 23.60 16.84 4.87
C THR A 95 24.91 16.30 5.46
N SER A 96 25.40 16.90 6.54
CA SER A 96 26.54 16.37 7.28
C SER A 96 26.19 14.98 7.86
N THR A 97 27.17 14.08 7.93
CA THR A 97 26.95 12.72 8.45
C THR A 97 26.52 12.69 9.92
N SER A 98 26.80 13.76 10.68
CA SER A 98 26.34 13.92 12.06
C SER A 98 24.90 14.42 12.21
N ASP A 99 24.30 14.90 11.12
CA ASP A 99 22.96 15.48 11.08
C ASP A 99 21.99 14.64 10.25
N THR A 100 22.43 14.11 9.11
CA THR A 100 21.66 13.25 8.21
C THR A 100 22.49 12.06 7.77
N TYR A 101 21.98 10.86 8.06
CA TYR A 101 22.51 9.59 7.63
C TYR A 101 21.40 8.87 6.85
N PHE A 102 21.59 8.75 5.53
CA PHE A 102 20.64 8.11 4.63
C PHE A 102 21.31 6.94 3.91
N THR A 103 20.58 5.84 3.76
CA THR A 103 21.06 4.66 3.05
C THR A 103 20.06 4.17 2.03
N LEU A 104 20.55 3.67 0.90
CA LEU A 104 19.81 2.87 -0.07
C LEU A 104 20.44 1.48 -0.11
N ASN A 105 19.65 0.41 0.07
CA ASN A 105 20.15 -0.97 0.18
C ASN A 105 21.30 -1.12 1.18
N GLU A 106 21.16 -0.49 2.36
CA GLU A 106 22.17 -0.43 3.42
C GLU A 106 23.47 0.32 3.05
N ALA A 107 23.64 0.73 1.79
CA ALA A 107 24.76 1.54 1.35
C ALA A 107 24.52 3.01 1.70
N TRP A 108 25.50 3.61 2.38
CA TRP A 108 25.46 5.02 2.75
C TRP A 108 25.55 5.94 1.51
N ILE A 109 24.73 6.99 1.51
CA ILE A 109 24.71 8.02 0.48
C ILE A 109 25.50 9.24 0.95
N ASP A 110 26.49 9.65 0.15
CA ASP A 110 27.29 10.84 0.42
C ASP A 110 26.43 12.10 0.48
N GLY A 111 26.67 12.95 1.47
CA GLY A 111 25.90 14.17 1.71
C GLY A 111 25.94 15.17 0.55
N SER A 112 26.95 15.11 -0.32
CA SER A 112 27.02 15.92 -1.55
C SER A 112 25.98 15.52 -2.61
N ARG A 113 25.42 14.30 -2.52
CA ARG A 113 24.35 13.82 -3.41
C ARG A 113 22.95 14.10 -2.86
N ILE A 114 22.85 14.63 -1.65
CA ILE A 114 21.59 14.79 -0.94
C ILE A 114 21.19 16.27 -0.95
N THR A 115 19.92 16.54 -1.24
CA THR A 115 19.27 17.84 -1.00
C THR A 115 18.06 17.62 -0.10
N VAL A 116 17.93 18.41 0.97
CA VAL A 116 16.82 18.28 1.94
C VAL A 116 15.98 19.55 1.94
N THR A 117 14.67 19.39 1.78
CA THR A 117 13.66 20.46 1.89
C THR A 117 12.79 20.21 3.12
N THR A 118 11.73 21.01 3.33
CA THR A 118 10.74 20.73 4.37
C THR A 118 9.84 19.54 4.04
N GLU A 119 9.68 19.23 2.75
CA GLU A 119 8.74 18.22 2.25
C GLU A 119 9.39 16.86 2.02
N GLY A 120 10.71 16.81 1.83
CA GLY A 120 11.40 15.56 1.54
C GLY A 120 12.90 15.70 1.29
N LEU A 121 13.46 14.60 0.80
CA LEU A 121 14.88 14.45 0.49
C LEU A 121 15.03 14.00 -0.97
N THR A 122 15.91 14.64 -1.72
CA THR A 122 16.28 14.22 -3.08
C THR A 122 17.70 13.67 -3.09
N VAL A 123 17.91 12.55 -3.76
CA VAL A 123 19.23 11.95 -4.03
C VAL A 123 19.54 12.09 -5.52
N SER A 124 20.69 12.66 -5.86
CA SER A 124 21.19 12.72 -7.25
C SER A 124 21.99 11.48 -7.65
N ASN A 125 22.19 11.29 -8.96
CA ASN A 125 22.95 10.19 -9.55
C ASN A 125 22.41 8.80 -9.18
N VAL A 126 21.07 8.66 -9.13
CA VAL A 126 20.41 7.36 -8.98
C VAL A 126 20.06 6.89 -10.39
N THR A 127 20.64 5.77 -10.83
CA THR A 127 20.31 5.22 -12.15
C THR A 127 19.02 4.41 -12.11
N GLU A 128 18.47 4.07 -13.28
CA GLU A 128 17.26 3.23 -13.38
C GLU A 128 17.52 1.86 -12.75
N ALA A 129 18.70 1.29 -12.98
CA ALA A 129 19.12 0.03 -12.37
C ALA A 129 19.24 0.13 -10.84
N ASP A 130 19.71 1.26 -10.31
CA ASP A 130 19.75 1.48 -8.85
C ASP A 130 18.34 1.54 -8.26
N PHE A 131 17.42 2.25 -8.92
CA PHE A 131 16.03 2.35 -8.45
C PHE A 131 15.29 1.02 -8.56
N ALA A 132 15.40 0.32 -9.70
CA ALA A 132 14.77 -0.98 -9.92
C ALA A 132 15.28 -2.08 -8.96
N SER A 133 16.51 -1.95 -8.47
CA SER A 133 17.09 -2.87 -7.48
C SER A 133 16.95 -2.38 -6.02
N LEU A 134 16.28 -1.25 -5.78
CA LEU A 134 16.09 -0.69 -4.45
C LEU A 134 15.11 -1.53 -3.63
N ASN A 135 15.60 -2.23 -2.61
CA ASN A 135 14.79 -3.07 -1.73
C ASN A 135 14.64 -2.48 -0.32
N SER A 136 15.53 -1.58 0.08
CA SER A 136 15.44 -0.94 1.39
C SER A 136 16.00 0.47 1.41
N MET A 137 15.50 1.29 2.32
CA MET A 137 16.11 2.58 2.66
C MET A 137 16.07 2.80 4.17
N THR A 138 17.00 3.58 4.70
CA THR A 138 16.96 4.02 6.10
C THR A 138 17.22 5.51 6.14
N TYR A 139 16.31 6.25 6.78
CA TYR A 139 16.47 7.67 7.06
C TYR A 139 16.75 7.84 8.56
N ASN A 140 17.92 8.41 8.87
CA ASN A 140 18.34 8.71 10.22
C ASN A 140 18.82 10.16 10.30
N ALA A 141 18.07 11.05 10.94
CA ALA A 141 18.39 12.47 10.95
C ALA A 141 18.00 13.19 12.24
N ARG A 142 18.60 14.35 12.45
CA ARG A 142 18.17 15.32 13.47
C ARG A 142 16.85 15.95 13.08
N ILE A 143 16.02 16.17 14.08
CA ILE A 143 14.85 17.04 13.99
C ILE A 143 15.25 18.44 14.44
N ASN A 144 14.93 19.45 13.63
CA ASN A 144 15.21 20.85 13.90
C ASN A 144 14.27 21.41 14.98
N MET A 145 14.61 21.12 16.23
CA MET A 145 13.86 21.55 17.41
C MET A 145 14.81 22.11 18.49
N PRO A 146 15.41 23.29 18.26
CA PRO A 146 16.28 23.93 19.23
C PRO A 146 15.51 24.40 20.47
N ALA A 147 16.22 24.61 21.59
CA ALA A 147 15.59 25.09 22.81
C ALA A 147 14.92 26.47 22.57
N GLY A 148 13.64 26.59 22.94
CA GLY A 148 12.87 27.81 22.76
C GLY A 148 12.13 27.95 21.43
N SER A 149 12.22 26.98 20.51
CA SER A 149 11.52 27.01 19.21
C SER A 149 10.13 26.38 19.21
N TYR A 150 9.63 25.95 20.37
CA TYR A 150 8.38 25.22 20.54
C TYR A 150 7.63 25.77 21.74
N ALA A 151 6.30 25.60 21.79
CA ALA A 151 5.50 26.06 22.92
C ALA A 151 5.64 25.13 24.14
N ALA A 152 5.30 25.64 25.32
CA ALA A 152 5.14 24.86 26.54
C ALA A 152 3.65 24.80 26.95
N PRO A 153 3.20 23.70 27.58
CA PRO A 153 1.88 23.62 28.19
C PRO A 153 1.64 24.76 29.19
N SER A 154 0.39 25.20 29.33
CA SER A 154 0.01 26.38 30.15
C SER A 154 0.44 26.30 31.63
N HIS A 155 0.58 25.09 32.18
CA HIS A 155 0.99 24.83 33.56
C HIS A 155 2.52 24.72 33.74
N MET A 156 3.31 24.89 32.67
CA MET A 156 4.77 24.89 32.67
C MET A 156 5.37 26.11 31.96
N THR A 157 6.64 26.39 32.22
CA THR A 157 7.41 27.39 31.45
C THR A 157 8.35 26.68 30.48
N LEU A 158 8.84 27.39 29.45
CA LEU A 158 9.85 26.86 28.53
C LEU A 158 11.16 26.43 29.22
N SER A 159 11.49 27.03 30.36
CA SER A 159 12.64 26.63 31.17
C SER A 159 12.47 25.25 31.81
N ASN A 160 11.22 24.85 32.04
CA ASN A 160 10.86 23.60 32.70
C ASN A 160 10.33 22.53 31.74
N TYR A 161 10.02 22.89 30.49
CA TYR A 161 9.59 21.98 29.43
C TYR A 161 10.68 21.85 28.36
N LYS A 162 11.51 20.80 28.46
CA LYS A 162 12.70 20.61 27.63
C LYS A 162 12.56 19.39 26.73
N ILE A 163 12.20 19.59 25.47
CA ILE A 163 12.01 18.51 24.48
C ILE A 163 12.93 18.66 23.24
N SER A 164 13.98 19.48 23.37
CA SER A 164 14.87 19.86 22.28
C SER A 164 15.79 18.74 21.78
N ALA A 165 16.31 18.95 20.56
CA ALA A 165 17.31 18.14 19.88
C ALA A 165 16.99 16.63 19.74
N PRO A 166 15.79 16.22 19.28
CA PRO A 166 15.53 14.82 18.99
C PRO A 166 16.25 14.33 17.73
N MET A 167 16.53 13.04 17.70
CA MET A 167 16.97 12.22 16.57
C MET A 167 15.82 11.32 16.13
N TYR A 168 15.75 11.03 14.84
CA TYR A 168 14.77 10.14 14.24
C TYR A 168 15.45 9.08 13.38
N LYS A 169 15.01 7.83 13.48
CA LYS A 169 15.45 6.72 12.63
C LYS A 169 14.25 5.91 12.16
N HIS A 170 14.16 5.67 10.86
CA HIS A 170 13.10 4.86 10.24
C HIS A 170 13.68 4.08 9.07
N SER A 171 13.42 2.78 9.06
CA SER A 171 13.81 1.88 7.98
C SER A 171 12.59 1.47 7.15
N PHE A 172 12.78 1.34 5.84
CA PHE A 172 11.72 1.01 4.90
C PHE A 172 12.14 -0.20 4.07
N ALA A 173 11.22 -1.14 3.91
CA ALA A 173 11.26 -2.15 2.85
C ALA A 173 10.50 -1.62 1.62
N ILE A 174 11.09 -1.75 0.45
CA ILE A 174 10.53 -1.24 -0.81
C ILE A 174 10.06 -2.42 -1.67
N GLU A 175 8.81 -2.37 -2.10
CA GLU A 175 8.20 -3.36 -2.99
C GLU A 175 7.95 -2.77 -4.38
N HIS A 176 8.52 -3.41 -5.40
CA HIS A 176 8.32 -3.07 -6.82
C HIS A 176 7.25 -3.93 -7.49
N SER A 177 6.40 -4.61 -6.72
CA SER A 177 5.32 -5.44 -7.28
C SER A 177 3.96 -4.86 -6.90
N LEU A 178 3.09 -4.71 -7.89
CA LEU A 178 1.65 -4.56 -7.72
C LEU A 178 1.00 -5.93 -7.87
N LYS A 179 0.10 -6.33 -6.96
CA LYS A 179 -0.53 -7.64 -6.98
C LYS A 179 -2.04 -7.51 -7.11
N ILE A 180 -2.64 -8.28 -8.01
CA ILE A 180 -4.10 -8.44 -8.12
C ILE A 180 -4.51 -9.71 -7.35
N THR A 181 -5.60 -9.63 -6.60
CA THR A 181 -6.28 -10.77 -5.97
C THR A 181 -7.73 -10.80 -6.45
N ALA A 182 -8.20 -11.96 -6.89
CA ALA A 182 -9.58 -12.20 -7.32
C ALA A 182 -9.88 -13.71 -7.24
N ASP A 183 -11.15 -14.09 -7.31
CA ASP A 183 -11.56 -15.47 -7.56
C ASP A 183 -11.07 -15.93 -8.95
N ASP A 184 -10.77 -17.22 -9.08
CA ASP A 184 -10.23 -17.81 -10.31
C ASP A 184 -11.30 -18.20 -11.33
N ALA A 185 -12.56 -18.37 -10.89
CA ALA A 185 -13.66 -18.71 -11.76
C ALA A 185 -15.01 -18.17 -11.26
N ILE A 186 -15.91 -17.86 -12.20
CA ILE A 186 -17.28 -17.42 -11.94
C ILE A 186 -18.25 -17.93 -13.01
N LYS A 187 -19.54 -18.04 -12.67
CA LYS A 187 -20.61 -18.48 -13.59
C LYS A 187 -21.72 -17.44 -13.70
N TYR A 188 -22.20 -17.20 -14.91
CA TYR A 188 -23.37 -16.35 -15.20
C TYR A 188 -24.38 -17.07 -16.10
N ILE A 189 -25.60 -16.55 -16.16
CA ILE A 189 -26.67 -17.10 -17.01
C ILE A 189 -26.70 -16.34 -18.34
N GLN A 190 -26.89 -17.07 -19.43
CA GLN A 190 -27.01 -16.54 -20.78
C GLN A 190 -28.06 -15.41 -20.87
N ASN A 191 -27.75 -14.36 -21.65
CA ASN A 191 -28.60 -13.19 -21.91
C ASN A 191 -28.98 -12.34 -20.68
N GLU A 192 -28.38 -12.56 -19.51
CA GLU A 192 -28.54 -11.65 -18.38
C GLU A 192 -27.51 -10.50 -18.48
N PRO A 193 -27.95 -9.22 -18.43
CA PRO A 193 -27.06 -8.09 -18.58
C PRO A 193 -26.11 -7.98 -17.38
N LEU A 194 -24.80 -7.93 -17.65
CA LEU A 194 -23.77 -7.70 -16.64
C LEU A 194 -22.83 -6.58 -17.10
N THR A 195 -22.42 -5.73 -16.15
CA THR A 195 -21.39 -4.71 -16.40
C THR A 195 -20.02 -5.21 -15.92
N GLU A 196 -18.94 -4.69 -16.49
CA GLU A 196 -17.57 -4.99 -16.03
C GLU A 196 -17.40 -4.67 -14.53
N ASN A 197 -17.94 -3.55 -14.05
CA ASN A 197 -17.88 -3.19 -12.63
C ASN A 197 -18.56 -4.22 -11.73
N GLN A 198 -19.66 -4.82 -12.18
CA GLN A 198 -20.33 -5.89 -11.44
C GLN A 198 -19.49 -7.16 -11.46
N PHE A 199 -18.95 -7.54 -12.62
CA PHE A 199 -18.02 -8.67 -12.74
C PHE A 199 -16.85 -8.56 -11.77
N LEU A 200 -16.15 -7.41 -11.76
CA LEU A 200 -15.01 -7.17 -10.86
C LEU A 200 -15.40 -7.25 -9.38
N GLN A 201 -16.62 -6.83 -9.03
CA GLN A 201 -17.14 -6.96 -7.66
C GLN A 201 -17.45 -8.41 -7.30
N ASP A 202 -18.08 -9.16 -8.21
CA ASP A 202 -18.50 -10.54 -7.94
C ASP A 202 -17.29 -11.45 -7.68
N ILE A 203 -16.17 -11.24 -8.39
CA ILE A 203 -14.92 -11.98 -8.21
C ILE A 203 -14.02 -11.40 -7.11
N GLY A 204 -14.47 -10.36 -6.40
CA GLY A 204 -13.69 -9.69 -5.35
C GLY A 204 -12.34 -9.13 -5.83
N ALA A 205 -12.27 -8.63 -7.07
CA ALA A 205 -11.02 -8.13 -7.64
C ALA A 205 -10.50 -6.89 -6.91
N MET A 206 -9.28 -6.97 -6.38
CA MET A 206 -8.61 -5.86 -5.71
C MET A 206 -7.09 -5.93 -5.90
N THR A 207 -6.41 -4.79 -5.72
CA THR A 207 -4.95 -4.77 -5.58
C THR A 207 -4.48 -4.60 -4.14
N ASP A 208 -3.22 -4.93 -3.88
CA ASP A 208 -2.60 -4.79 -2.56
C ASP A 208 -2.31 -3.33 -2.13
N ASP A 209 -2.45 -2.36 -3.03
CA ASP A 209 -2.30 -0.92 -2.76
C ASP A 209 -3.58 -0.10 -3.00
N GLY A 210 -4.69 -0.73 -3.38
CA GLY A 210 -5.97 -0.08 -3.66
C GLY A 210 -6.09 0.57 -5.05
N THR A 211 -5.11 0.37 -5.93
CA THR A 211 -5.22 0.68 -7.36
C THR A 211 -6.43 -0.02 -8.00
N ALA A 212 -7.10 0.67 -8.92
CA ALA A 212 -8.23 0.11 -9.65
C ALA A 212 -7.80 -1.05 -10.57
N VAL A 213 -8.59 -2.11 -10.59
CA VAL A 213 -8.44 -3.23 -11.52
C VAL A 213 -9.28 -2.95 -12.76
N SER A 214 -8.74 -3.25 -13.95
CA SER A 214 -9.44 -3.26 -15.22
C SER A 214 -9.42 -4.65 -15.84
N SER A 215 -10.27 -4.90 -16.83
CA SER A 215 -10.33 -6.19 -17.52
C SER A 215 -10.67 -6.05 -19.00
N ASP A 216 -10.50 -7.13 -19.75
CA ASP A 216 -11.01 -7.29 -21.12
C ASP A 216 -12.42 -7.93 -21.16
N PHE A 217 -13.13 -7.95 -20.03
CA PHE A 217 -14.40 -8.66 -19.84
C PHE A 217 -15.43 -8.38 -20.94
N ALA A 218 -15.64 -7.09 -21.23
CA ALA A 218 -16.65 -6.65 -22.20
C ALA A 218 -16.29 -7.02 -23.65
N ASP A 219 -15.01 -7.24 -23.94
CA ASP A 219 -14.52 -7.60 -25.26
C ASP A 219 -14.48 -9.12 -25.46
N VAL A 220 -14.29 -9.89 -24.39
CA VAL A 220 -14.07 -11.33 -24.44
C VAL A 220 -15.36 -12.13 -24.20
N VAL A 221 -16.23 -11.69 -23.29
CA VAL A 221 -17.39 -12.49 -22.85
C VAL A 221 -18.61 -12.24 -23.73
N ASP A 222 -19.08 -13.28 -24.41
CA ASP A 222 -20.33 -13.23 -25.19
C ASP A 222 -21.48 -13.89 -24.39
N PHE A 223 -22.37 -13.08 -23.84
CA PHE A 223 -23.54 -13.55 -23.10
C PHE A 223 -24.59 -14.25 -23.97
N GLY A 224 -24.53 -14.11 -25.29
CA GLY A 224 -25.40 -14.80 -26.23
C GLY A 224 -24.96 -16.24 -26.51
N MET A 225 -23.71 -16.59 -26.22
CA MET A 225 -23.14 -17.90 -26.51
C MET A 225 -22.73 -18.61 -25.20
N PRO A 226 -23.39 -19.72 -24.84
CA PRO A 226 -22.94 -20.53 -23.70
C PRO A 226 -21.53 -21.07 -23.93
N GLY A 227 -20.69 -21.04 -22.90
CA GLY A 227 -19.29 -21.41 -23.04
C GLY A 227 -18.41 -20.95 -21.90
N VAL A 228 -17.11 -21.22 -22.03
CA VAL A 228 -16.07 -20.81 -21.09
C VAL A 228 -15.21 -19.75 -21.75
N TYR A 229 -15.04 -18.63 -21.07
CA TYR A 229 -14.28 -17.46 -21.49
C TYR A 229 -13.15 -17.21 -20.50
N VAL A 230 -12.01 -16.72 -20.97
CA VAL A 230 -10.87 -16.39 -20.11
C VAL A 230 -10.67 -14.88 -20.15
N VAL A 231 -10.98 -14.23 -19.03
CA VAL A 231 -10.88 -12.78 -18.87
C VAL A 231 -9.54 -12.44 -18.21
N THR A 232 -8.87 -11.43 -18.73
CA THR A 232 -7.58 -10.95 -18.23
C THR A 232 -7.76 -9.68 -17.41
N LEU A 233 -7.44 -9.76 -16.13
CA LEU A 233 -7.37 -8.62 -15.21
C LEU A 233 -6.02 -7.93 -15.31
N ASN A 234 -6.04 -6.61 -15.33
CA ASN A 234 -4.87 -5.74 -15.34
C ASN A 234 -4.99 -4.66 -14.25
N ALA A 235 -3.85 -4.13 -13.83
CA ALA A 235 -3.82 -2.96 -12.95
C ALA A 235 -2.53 -2.18 -13.19
N GLU A 236 -2.64 -0.86 -13.24
CA GLU A 236 -1.53 0.08 -13.34
C GLU A 236 -1.83 1.29 -12.47
N ASN A 237 -0.91 1.64 -11.57
CA ASN A 237 -1.10 2.80 -10.71
C ASN A 237 -0.59 4.08 -11.38
N SER A 238 -0.87 5.24 -10.77
CA SER A 238 -0.49 6.55 -11.31
C SER A 238 1.02 6.75 -11.48
N ALA A 239 1.84 5.91 -10.86
CA ALA A 239 3.30 5.92 -10.99
C ALA A 239 3.82 4.93 -12.04
N GLY A 240 2.93 4.25 -12.78
CA GLY A 240 3.29 3.30 -13.84
C GLY A 240 3.64 1.89 -13.33
N LEU A 241 3.42 1.59 -12.04
CA LEU A 241 3.64 0.24 -11.53
C LEU A 241 2.53 -0.68 -12.06
N ARG A 242 2.91 -1.72 -12.79
CA ARG A 242 1.98 -2.67 -13.41
C ARG A 242 1.93 -3.98 -12.64
N ALA A 243 0.73 -4.47 -12.41
CA ALA A 243 0.53 -5.81 -11.91
C ALA A 243 0.88 -6.84 -12.98
N THR A 244 1.31 -8.03 -12.54
CA THR A 244 1.26 -9.19 -13.43
C THR A 244 -0.21 -9.51 -13.70
N PRO A 245 -0.64 -9.65 -14.96
CA PRO A 245 -2.04 -9.92 -15.27
C PRO A 245 -2.54 -11.21 -14.62
N VAL A 246 -3.79 -11.21 -14.20
CA VAL A 246 -4.46 -12.37 -13.59
C VAL A 246 -5.59 -12.83 -14.51
N GLN A 247 -5.69 -14.14 -14.74
CA GLN A 247 -6.75 -14.71 -15.58
C GLN A 247 -7.89 -15.25 -14.71
N VAL A 248 -9.13 -15.04 -15.17
CA VAL A 248 -10.36 -15.51 -14.52
C VAL A 248 -11.20 -16.25 -15.54
N GLU A 249 -11.66 -17.44 -15.17
CA GLU A 249 -12.56 -18.26 -15.98
C GLU A 249 -14.01 -17.82 -15.79
N VAL A 250 -14.65 -17.32 -16.85
CA VAL A 250 -16.06 -16.93 -16.85
C VAL A 250 -16.86 -17.96 -17.65
N THR A 251 -17.78 -18.66 -16.99
CA THR A 251 -18.67 -19.62 -17.64
C THR A 251 -20.06 -19.03 -17.85
N ILE A 252 -20.53 -18.99 -19.10
CA ILE A 252 -21.91 -18.65 -19.45
C ILE A 252 -22.73 -19.92 -19.55
N LEU A 253 -23.67 -20.09 -18.62
CA LEU A 253 -24.59 -21.21 -18.53
C LEU A 253 -25.79 -20.98 -19.45
N GLN A 254 -26.20 -22.01 -20.19
CA GLN A 254 -27.36 -21.94 -21.06
C GLN A 254 -28.65 -21.79 -20.23
N LYS A 255 -29.50 -20.83 -20.61
CA LYS A 255 -30.85 -20.67 -20.04
C LYS A 255 -31.84 -21.49 -20.88
N PRO A 256 -32.48 -22.54 -20.34
CA PRO A 256 -33.46 -23.31 -21.10
C PRO A 256 -34.67 -22.43 -21.46
N VAL A 257 -35.13 -22.54 -22.71
CA VAL A 257 -36.37 -21.92 -23.17
C VAL A 257 -37.34 -23.03 -23.53
N ILE A 258 -38.53 -23.03 -22.93
CA ILE A 258 -39.60 -23.98 -23.22
C ILE A 258 -40.39 -23.50 -24.44
N THR A 259 -40.55 -24.36 -25.44
CA THR A 259 -41.42 -24.16 -26.60
C THR A 259 -42.53 -25.19 -26.58
N ALA A 260 -43.78 -24.77 -26.70
CA ALA A 260 -44.96 -25.63 -26.77
C ALA A 260 -46.11 -24.90 -27.47
N THR A 261 -47.12 -25.64 -27.91
CA THR A 261 -48.38 -25.07 -28.42
C THR A 261 -49.12 -24.39 -27.27
N ASP A 262 -49.60 -23.16 -27.48
CA ASP A 262 -50.22 -22.30 -26.46
C ASP A 262 -51.58 -22.80 -25.97
N LYS A 263 -52.32 -23.51 -26.83
CA LYS A 263 -53.64 -24.07 -26.52
C LYS A 263 -53.83 -25.46 -27.10
N ILE A 264 -54.61 -26.28 -26.41
CA ILE A 264 -55.05 -27.59 -26.88
C ILE A 264 -56.45 -27.92 -26.37
N SER A 265 -57.22 -28.66 -27.17
CA SER A 265 -58.55 -29.14 -26.81
C SER A 265 -58.59 -30.66 -26.64
N TYR A 266 -59.35 -31.13 -25.66
CA TYR A 266 -59.69 -32.54 -25.48
C TYR A 266 -61.19 -32.72 -25.29
N ALA A 267 -61.73 -33.86 -25.73
CA ALA A 267 -63.11 -34.23 -25.46
C ALA A 267 -63.34 -34.47 -23.95
N LYS A 268 -64.53 -34.14 -23.46
CA LYS A 268 -64.99 -34.55 -22.13
C LYS A 268 -64.78 -36.05 -21.90
N ASP A 269 -64.38 -36.40 -20.67
CA ASP A 269 -64.12 -37.77 -20.20
C ASP A 269 -62.94 -38.46 -20.93
N ALA A 270 -62.11 -37.70 -21.67
CA ALA A 270 -60.85 -38.21 -22.19
C ALA A 270 -59.88 -38.60 -21.05
N SER A 271 -59.00 -39.55 -21.34
CA SER A 271 -57.91 -39.95 -20.44
C SER A 271 -56.59 -39.57 -21.09
N LYS A 272 -55.83 -38.67 -20.45
CA LYS A 272 -54.51 -38.23 -20.89
C LYS A 272 -53.53 -38.27 -19.73
N THR A 273 -52.36 -38.83 -19.97
CA THR A 273 -51.22 -38.74 -19.06
C THR A 273 -50.43 -37.46 -19.31
N GLU A 274 -49.61 -37.04 -18.34
CA GLU A 274 -48.71 -35.90 -18.52
C GLU A 274 -47.77 -36.09 -19.72
N THR A 275 -47.22 -37.29 -19.91
CA THR A 275 -46.34 -37.59 -21.05
C THR A 275 -47.06 -37.43 -22.40
N GLU A 276 -48.31 -37.88 -22.50
CA GLU A 276 -49.12 -37.70 -23.71
C GLU A 276 -49.47 -36.24 -23.93
N PHE A 277 -49.83 -35.51 -22.87
CA PHE A 277 -50.10 -34.08 -22.95
C PHE A 277 -48.88 -33.30 -23.45
N LEU A 278 -47.70 -33.52 -22.87
CA LEU A 278 -46.46 -32.87 -23.29
C LEU A 278 -46.11 -33.19 -24.76
N ALA A 279 -46.38 -34.42 -25.21
CA ALA A 279 -46.20 -34.80 -26.60
C ALA A 279 -47.21 -34.11 -27.54
N ASP A 280 -48.49 -34.05 -27.14
CA ASP A 280 -49.56 -33.45 -27.94
C ASP A 280 -49.34 -31.94 -28.16
N ILE A 281 -48.78 -31.23 -27.18
CA ILE A 281 -48.43 -29.80 -27.31
C ILE A 281 -47.05 -29.58 -27.94
N ALA A 282 -46.34 -30.64 -28.32
CA ALA A 282 -44.97 -30.60 -28.82
C ALA A 282 -44.00 -29.84 -27.89
N ALA A 283 -44.10 -30.08 -26.57
CA ALA A 283 -43.26 -29.45 -25.58
C ALA A 283 -41.79 -29.86 -25.75
N ALA A 284 -40.91 -28.87 -25.88
CA ALA A 284 -39.46 -29.06 -25.99
C ALA A 284 -38.70 -27.91 -25.30
N THR A 285 -37.43 -28.14 -24.99
CA THR A 285 -36.50 -27.13 -24.48
C THR A 285 -35.35 -26.91 -25.46
N THR A 286 -34.77 -25.71 -25.45
CA THR A 286 -33.63 -25.36 -26.32
C THR A 286 -32.36 -26.15 -26.06
N ASP A 287 -32.21 -26.74 -24.89
CA ASP A 287 -31.03 -27.47 -24.42
C ASP A 287 -31.30 -28.97 -24.18
N GLY A 288 -32.54 -29.44 -24.39
CA GLY A 288 -32.95 -30.82 -24.12
C GLY A 288 -33.23 -31.12 -22.64
N SER A 289 -33.29 -30.10 -21.77
CA SER A 289 -33.73 -30.23 -20.38
C SER A 289 -35.14 -30.83 -20.28
N ALA A 290 -35.34 -31.67 -19.26
CA ALA A 290 -36.63 -32.31 -19.02
C ALA A 290 -37.70 -31.28 -18.62
N ILE A 291 -38.91 -31.46 -19.13
CA ILE A 291 -40.07 -30.62 -18.82
C ILE A 291 -40.95 -31.37 -17.82
N THR A 292 -41.41 -30.65 -16.79
CA THR A 292 -42.42 -31.07 -15.83
C THR A 292 -43.61 -30.12 -15.86
N SER A 293 -44.79 -30.57 -15.46
CA SER A 293 -45.99 -29.74 -15.41
C SER A 293 -46.87 -30.03 -14.20
N ASP A 294 -47.83 -29.15 -13.94
CA ASP A 294 -48.93 -29.36 -12.98
C ASP A 294 -50.17 -30.02 -13.63
N PHE A 295 -50.04 -30.55 -14.86
CA PHE A 295 -51.16 -31.03 -15.69
C PHE A 295 -52.12 -31.97 -14.97
N ALA A 296 -51.58 -32.97 -14.26
CA ALA A 296 -52.35 -34.00 -13.58
C ALA A 296 -53.21 -33.44 -12.44
N ASP A 297 -52.78 -32.33 -11.83
CA ASP A 297 -53.48 -31.65 -10.75
C ASP A 297 -54.39 -30.53 -11.26
N ALA A 298 -54.05 -29.93 -12.41
CA ALA A 298 -54.71 -28.75 -12.95
C ALA A 298 -55.95 -29.05 -13.81
N VAL A 299 -55.99 -30.18 -14.53
CA VAL A 299 -57.04 -30.45 -15.54
C VAL A 299 -58.08 -31.45 -15.04
N ASP A 300 -59.37 -31.07 -15.05
CA ASP A 300 -60.50 -31.98 -14.79
C ASP A 300 -61.26 -32.30 -16.09
N PHE A 301 -61.05 -33.51 -16.61
CA PHE A 301 -61.71 -33.99 -17.82
C PHE A 301 -63.23 -34.23 -17.68
N THR A 302 -63.76 -34.26 -16.45
CA THR A 302 -65.20 -34.49 -16.22
C THR A 302 -66.03 -33.20 -16.30
N THR A 303 -65.37 -32.05 -16.21
CA THR A 303 -65.99 -30.73 -16.23
C THR A 303 -65.52 -29.96 -17.46
N PRO A 304 -66.39 -29.68 -18.45
CA PRO A 304 -66.02 -28.83 -19.59
C PRO A 304 -65.60 -27.42 -19.14
N GLY A 305 -64.54 -26.88 -19.75
CA GLY A 305 -63.99 -25.58 -19.38
C GLY A 305 -62.53 -25.41 -19.81
N ASP A 306 -61.98 -24.22 -19.56
CA ASP A 306 -60.58 -23.89 -19.81
C ASP A 306 -59.77 -24.06 -18.53
N TYR A 307 -58.70 -24.84 -18.62
CA TYR A 307 -57.73 -25.09 -17.55
C TYR A 307 -56.38 -24.50 -17.94
N THR A 308 -55.64 -23.99 -16.97
CA THR A 308 -54.29 -23.46 -17.19
C THR A 308 -53.28 -24.42 -16.59
N VAL A 309 -52.35 -24.88 -17.42
CA VAL A 309 -51.28 -25.79 -17.06
C VAL A 309 -49.96 -25.07 -17.18
N THR A 310 -49.12 -25.13 -16.15
CA THR A 310 -47.81 -24.49 -16.13
C THR A 310 -46.72 -25.52 -16.39
N LEU A 311 -45.86 -25.23 -17.36
CA LEU A 311 -44.66 -26.01 -17.68
C LEU A 311 -43.44 -25.41 -16.97
N HIS A 312 -42.56 -26.29 -16.50
CA HIS A 312 -41.29 -25.97 -15.87
C HIS A 312 -40.16 -26.80 -16.47
N ALA A 313 -38.95 -26.25 -16.52
CA ALA A 313 -37.74 -26.95 -16.90
C ALA A 313 -36.53 -26.41 -16.12
N GLU A 314 -35.55 -27.27 -15.87
CA GLU A 314 -34.30 -26.92 -15.18
C GLU A 314 -33.13 -27.62 -15.88
N SER A 315 -32.05 -26.89 -16.16
CA SER A 315 -30.85 -27.42 -16.80
C SER A 315 -30.04 -28.32 -15.88
N ALA A 316 -29.11 -29.09 -16.45
CA ALA A 316 -28.17 -29.90 -15.68
C ALA A 316 -27.31 -29.07 -14.70
N ASP A 317 -27.10 -27.79 -15.01
CA ASP A 317 -26.39 -26.82 -14.17
C ASP A 317 -27.30 -26.11 -13.15
N GLY A 318 -28.57 -26.50 -13.06
CA GLY A 318 -29.55 -25.94 -12.10
C GLY A 318 -30.21 -24.62 -12.55
N VAL A 319 -30.07 -24.24 -13.82
CA VAL A 319 -30.67 -23.00 -14.36
C VAL A 319 -32.13 -23.26 -14.71
N LYS A 320 -33.05 -22.49 -14.13
CA LYS A 320 -34.49 -22.65 -14.35
C LYS A 320 -34.98 -21.86 -15.57
N ALA A 321 -35.81 -22.50 -16.37
CA ALA A 321 -36.54 -21.86 -17.44
C ALA A 321 -37.63 -20.93 -16.88
N GLU A 322 -38.02 -19.93 -17.69
CA GLU A 322 -39.26 -19.21 -17.44
C GLU A 322 -40.46 -20.14 -17.66
N GLY A 323 -41.42 -20.11 -16.74
CA GLY A 323 -42.58 -21.00 -16.80
C GLY A 323 -43.50 -20.63 -17.96
N VAL A 324 -43.96 -21.64 -18.71
CA VAL A 324 -44.85 -21.45 -19.87
C VAL A 324 -46.25 -21.97 -19.52
N GLN A 325 -47.27 -21.15 -19.72
CA GLN A 325 -48.67 -21.51 -19.44
C GLN A 325 -49.38 -21.96 -20.72
N ILE A 326 -50.06 -23.10 -20.64
CA ILE A 326 -50.84 -23.71 -21.71
C ILE A 326 -52.31 -23.71 -21.32
N VAL A 327 -53.19 -23.32 -22.24
CA VAL A 327 -54.63 -23.44 -22.05
C VAL A 327 -55.11 -24.78 -22.56
N VAL A 328 -55.67 -25.60 -21.67
CA VAL A 328 -56.29 -26.88 -21.99
C VAL A 328 -57.81 -26.71 -21.94
N THR A 329 -58.47 -26.82 -23.08
CA THR A 329 -59.94 -26.73 -23.16
C THR A 329 -60.54 -28.14 -23.15
N VAL A 330 -61.39 -28.43 -22.16
CA VAL A 330 -62.20 -29.64 -22.15
C VAL A 330 -63.54 -29.33 -22.82
N GLU A 331 -63.74 -29.88 -24.01
CA GLU A 331 -64.91 -29.63 -24.84
C GLU A 331 -66.11 -30.43 -24.34
N SER A 332 -67.27 -29.77 -24.24
CA SER A 332 -68.53 -30.47 -24.00
C SER A 332 -68.83 -31.37 -25.19
N ALA A 333 -69.27 -32.61 -24.93
CA ALA A 333 -69.76 -33.49 -25.98
C ALA A 333 -70.86 -32.76 -26.77
N GLU A 334 -70.67 -32.61 -28.09
CA GLU A 334 -71.75 -32.15 -28.96
C GLU A 334 -72.95 -33.08 -28.76
N GLU A 335 -74.12 -32.49 -28.47
CA GLU A 335 -75.36 -33.25 -28.56
C GLU A 335 -75.48 -33.80 -29.98
N PRO A 336 -75.86 -35.08 -30.17
CA PRO A 336 -76.05 -35.61 -31.50
C PRO A 336 -77.11 -34.77 -32.21
N VAL A 337 -76.72 -34.13 -33.33
CA VAL A 337 -77.68 -33.48 -34.22
C VAL A 337 -78.67 -34.57 -34.67
N VAL A 338 -79.87 -34.52 -34.10
CA VAL A 338 -80.98 -35.39 -34.48
C VAL A 338 -81.31 -35.03 -35.93
N PRO A 339 -81.31 -35.98 -36.89
CA PRO A 339 -81.76 -35.67 -38.23
C PRO A 339 -83.26 -35.37 -38.17
N ASP A 340 -83.63 -34.12 -38.48
CA ASP A 340 -85.01 -33.69 -38.62
C ASP A 340 -85.68 -34.44 -39.80
N PRO A 341 -86.74 -35.22 -39.59
CA PRO A 341 -87.44 -35.91 -40.66
C PRO A 341 -88.62 -35.06 -41.12
N ASP A 342 -88.39 -34.05 -41.97
CA ASP A 342 -89.46 -33.49 -42.80
C ASP A 342 -88.95 -33.10 -44.20
N PRO A 343 -89.64 -33.55 -45.28
CA PRO A 343 -89.26 -33.24 -46.64
C PRO A 343 -89.72 -31.83 -46.98
N VAL A 344 -88.76 -30.92 -47.18
CA VAL A 344 -89.03 -29.62 -47.79
C VAL A 344 -89.19 -29.78 -49.31
N ASP A 345 -90.26 -29.16 -49.81
CA ASP A 345 -90.71 -29.03 -51.20
C ASP A 345 -89.55 -28.61 -52.14
N PRO A 346 -89.53 -29.05 -53.43
CA PRO A 346 -88.44 -28.68 -54.33
C PRO A 346 -88.56 -27.20 -54.68
N VAL A 347 -87.58 -26.41 -54.21
CA VAL A 347 -87.35 -25.06 -54.70
C VAL A 347 -86.87 -25.11 -56.15
N ASP A 348 -87.52 -24.27 -56.98
CA ASP A 348 -87.21 -24.04 -58.41
C ASP A 348 -85.71 -23.81 -58.63
N PRO A 349 -85.14 -24.26 -59.77
CA PRO A 349 -83.74 -24.01 -60.07
C PRO A 349 -83.54 -22.51 -60.30
N VAL A 350 -82.76 -21.89 -59.44
CA VAL A 350 -82.19 -20.56 -59.69
C VAL A 350 -81.22 -20.68 -60.87
N ASP A 351 -81.43 -19.84 -61.89
CA ASP A 351 -80.58 -19.72 -63.07
C ASP A 351 -79.09 -19.60 -62.67
N PRO A 352 -78.18 -20.22 -63.43
CA PRO A 352 -76.75 -20.06 -63.20
C PRO A 352 -76.38 -18.59 -63.36
N VAL A 353 -75.86 -18.00 -62.30
CA VAL A 353 -75.16 -16.72 -62.38
C VAL A 353 -73.98 -16.89 -63.34
N ASP A 354 -73.93 -16.06 -64.38
CA ASP A 354 -72.82 -16.01 -65.32
C ASP A 354 -71.48 -15.93 -64.55
N PRO A 355 -70.45 -16.68 -64.98
CA PRO A 355 -69.13 -16.55 -64.39
C PRO A 355 -68.66 -15.12 -64.57
N VAL A 356 -68.37 -14.44 -63.46
CA VAL A 356 -67.59 -13.21 -63.48
C VAL A 356 -66.26 -13.53 -64.14
N ASP A 357 -65.96 -12.83 -65.24
CA ASP A 357 -64.69 -12.91 -65.94
C ASP A 357 -63.54 -12.76 -64.92
N PRO A 358 -62.50 -13.60 -65.00
CA PRO A 358 -61.33 -13.40 -64.16
C PRO A 358 -60.75 -12.02 -64.46
N VAL A 359 -60.59 -11.22 -63.40
CA VAL A 359 -59.88 -9.96 -63.49
C VAL A 359 -58.46 -10.28 -63.98
N ASP A 360 -58.06 -9.70 -65.11
CA ASP A 360 -56.71 -9.84 -65.66
C ASP A 360 -55.70 -9.58 -64.53
N PRO A 361 -54.67 -10.43 -64.37
CA PRO A 361 -53.61 -10.17 -63.42
C PRO A 361 -52.98 -8.83 -63.79
N VAL A 362 -53.03 -7.88 -62.86
CA VAL A 362 -52.24 -6.65 -62.95
C VAL A 362 -50.78 -7.06 -63.10
N ASP A 363 -50.15 -6.60 -64.18
CA ASP A 363 -48.73 -6.77 -64.42
C ASP A 363 -47.95 -6.39 -63.15
N PRO A 364 -46.96 -7.20 -62.74
CA PRO A 364 -46.12 -6.85 -61.61
C PRO A 364 -45.47 -5.51 -61.91
N VAL A 365 -45.69 -4.54 -61.03
CA VAL A 365 -44.99 -3.26 -61.05
C VAL A 365 -43.50 -3.56 -61.01
N ASP A 366 -42.76 -3.08 -62.01
CA ASP A 366 -41.30 -3.20 -62.05
C ASP A 366 -40.73 -2.75 -60.68
N PRO A 367 -39.80 -3.51 -60.10
CA PRO A 367 -39.16 -3.09 -58.86
C PRO A 367 -38.52 -1.73 -59.09
N VAL A 368 -38.97 -0.74 -58.32
CA VAL A 368 -38.29 0.56 -58.23
C VAL A 368 -36.85 0.29 -57.84
N ASP A 369 -35.92 0.76 -58.67
CA ASP A 369 -34.49 0.70 -58.38
C ASP A 369 -34.25 1.24 -56.95
N PRO A 370 -33.41 0.55 -56.15
CA PRO A 370 -33.06 1.03 -54.83
C PRO A 370 -32.49 2.44 -54.96
N VAL A 371 -33.13 3.38 -54.28
CA VAL A 371 -32.63 4.75 -54.15
C VAL A 371 -31.24 4.65 -53.54
N ASP A 372 -30.23 5.18 -54.23
CA ASP A 372 -28.87 5.25 -53.71
C ASP A 372 -28.89 5.82 -52.28
N PRO A 373 -28.12 5.24 -51.35
CA PRO A 373 -28.02 5.78 -50.00
C PRO A 373 -27.62 7.25 -50.11
N VAL A 374 -28.43 8.12 -49.52
CA VAL A 374 -28.06 9.53 -49.35
C VAL A 374 -26.77 9.54 -48.55
N ASP A 375 -25.71 10.14 -49.10
CA ASP A 375 -24.45 10.30 -48.40
C ASP A 375 -24.73 10.90 -47.01
N PRO A 376 -24.13 10.35 -45.93
CA PRO A 376 -24.29 10.90 -44.60
C PRO A 376 -23.87 12.37 -44.63
N VAL A 377 -24.76 13.23 -44.17
CA VAL A 377 -24.48 14.65 -44.00
C VAL A 377 -23.26 14.77 -43.10
N ASP A 378 -22.22 15.44 -43.57
CA ASP A 378 -21.01 15.69 -42.78
C ASP A 378 -21.42 16.26 -41.40
N PRO A 379 -20.81 15.79 -40.31
CA PRO A 379 -21.07 16.34 -39.00
C PRO A 379 -20.82 17.85 -39.06
N VAL A 380 -21.80 18.62 -38.61
CA VAL A 380 -21.61 20.07 -38.40
C VAL A 380 -20.46 20.23 -37.43
N ASP A 381 -19.41 20.93 -37.86
CA ASP A 381 -18.25 21.23 -37.01
C ASP A 381 -18.75 21.81 -35.67
N PRO A 382 -18.22 21.32 -34.54
CA PRO A 382 -18.56 21.87 -33.24
C PRO A 382 -18.27 23.37 -33.27
N VAL A 383 -19.27 24.16 -32.83
CA VAL A 383 -19.13 25.61 -32.71
C VAL A 383 -17.92 25.90 -31.83
N ASP A 384 -16.96 26.65 -32.35
CA ASP A 384 -15.75 27.02 -31.60
C ASP A 384 -16.15 27.58 -30.22
N PRO A 385 -15.51 27.12 -29.14
CA PRO A 385 -15.76 27.68 -27.82
C PRO A 385 -15.48 29.18 -27.86
N VAL A 386 -16.41 29.96 -27.34
CA VAL A 386 -16.27 31.42 -27.21
C VAL A 386 -14.97 31.70 -26.47
N ASP A 387 -14.07 32.47 -27.10
CA ASP A 387 -12.77 32.82 -26.52
C ASP A 387 -12.95 33.34 -25.07
N PRO A 388 -12.19 32.83 -24.10
CA PRO A 388 -12.21 33.35 -22.75
C PRO A 388 -11.85 34.85 -22.80
N VAL A 389 -12.66 35.64 -22.11
CA VAL A 389 -12.44 37.09 -21.99
C VAL A 389 -11.03 37.33 -21.47
N ASP A 390 -10.25 38.14 -22.19
CA ASP A 390 -8.85 38.43 -21.87
C ASP A 390 -8.71 38.82 -20.39
N PRO A 391 -7.82 38.16 -19.63
CA PRO A 391 -7.53 38.57 -18.28
C PRO A 391 -6.99 40.01 -18.29
N VAL A 392 -7.51 40.83 -17.39
CA VAL A 392 -7.11 42.23 -17.22
C VAL A 392 -5.59 42.29 -17.01
N ASP A 393 -4.90 43.08 -17.82
CA ASP A 393 -3.44 43.23 -17.79
C ASP A 393 -2.95 43.48 -16.35
N PRO A 394 -1.99 42.68 -15.84
CA PRO A 394 -1.38 42.95 -14.56
C PRO A 394 -0.64 44.30 -14.62
N VAL A 395 -0.81 45.09 -13.57
CA VAL A 395 -0.15 46.39 -13.42
C VAL A 395 1.36 46.21 -13.52
N ASP A 396 2.02 46.97 -14.38
CA ASP A 396 3.47 46.89 -14.63
C ASP A 396 4.25 46.89 -13.30
N PRO A 397 5.15 45.92 -13.08
CA PRO A 397 6.04 45.93 -11.93
C PRO A 397 6.98 47.12 -12.03
N VAL A 398 7.15 47.82 -10.91
CA VAL A 398 8.10 48.93 -10.76
C VAL A 398 9.51 48.42 -11.09
N ASP A 399 10.20 49.12 -12.00
CA ASP A 399 11.55 48.76 -12.43
C ASP A 399 12.50 48.54 -11.23
N PRO A 400 13.19 47.40 -11.15
CA PRO A 400 14.22 47.18 -10.14
C PRO A 400 15.39 48.14 -10.36
N VAL A 401 15.88 48.69 -9.25
CA VAL A 401 17.07 49.56 -9.23
C VAL A 401 18.27 48.80 -9.79
N ASP A 402 18.99 49.41 -10.74
CA ASP A 402 20.17 48.81 -11.38
C ASP A 402 21.18 48.30 -10.35
N PRO A 403 21.64 47.03 -10.47
CA PRO A 403 22.69 46.51 -9.62
C PRO A 403 24.02 47.21 -9.89
N VAL A 404 24.75 47.47 -8.81
CA VAL A 404 26.11 48.05 -8.86
C VAL A 404 27.05 47.09 -9.58
N ASP A 405 27.83 47.60 -10.53
CA ASP A 405 28.78 46.79 -11.31
C ASP A 405 29.73 45.97 -10.40
N PRO A 406 29.90 44.67 -10.67
CA PRO A 406 30.84 43.84 -9.94
C PRO A 406 32.28 44.27 -10.28
N VAL A 407 33.12 44.35 -9.24
CA VAL A 407 34.57 44.55 -9.39
C VAL A 407 35.20 43.36 -10.12
N ASP A 408 36.06 43.67 -11.10
CA ASP A 408 36.77 42.67 -11.90
C ASP A 408 37.53 41.66 -11.00
N PRO A 409 37.42 40.35 -11.27
CA PRO A 409 38.17 39.34 -10.56
C PRO A 409 39.66 39.46 -10.88
N VAL A 410 40.49 39.30 -9.84
CA VAL A 410 41.95 39.26 -9.96
C VAL A 410 42.37 37.98 -10.68
N ASP A 411 43.28 38.11 -11.65
CA ASP A 411 43.81 36.98 -12.44
C ASP A 411 44.35 35.85 -11.54
N PRO A 412 44.06 34.58 -11.86
CA PRO A 412 44.59 33.44 -11.13
C PRO A 412 46.10 33.32 -11.33
N VAL A 413 46.80 32.96 -10.26
CA VAL A 413 48.25 32.66 -10.29
C VAL A 413 48.46 31.32 -11.00
N ASP A 414 49.46 31.26 -11.89
CA ASP A 414 49.82 30.03 -12.61
C ASP A 414 50.11 28.85 -11.65
N PRO A 415 49.64 27.64 -11.98
CA PRO A 415 49.90 26.46 -11.18
C PRO A 415 51.39 26.06 -11.26
N VAL A 416 51.95 25.68 -10.11
CA VAL A 416 53.29 25.09 -10.01
C VAL A 416 53.29 23.67 -10.58
N ASP A 417 54.33 23.35 -11.37
CA ASP A 417 54.51 22.03 -11.97
C ASP A 417 54.54 20.90 -10.91
N PRO A 418 53.92 19.74 -11.20
CA PRO A 418 53.90 18.61 -10.30
C PRO A 418 55.29 17.97 -10.17
N VAL A 419 55.61 17.52 -8.96
CA VAL A 419 56.85 16.80 -8.64
C VAL A 419 56.71 15.34 -9.08
N ASP A 420 57.75 14.78 -9.71
CA ASP A 420 57.75 13.39 -10.18
C ASP A 420 57.53 12.37 -9.04
N PRO A 421 56.75 11.30 -9.28
CA PRO A 421 56.48 10.28 -8.28
C PRO A 421 57.71 9.42 -7.99
N VAL A 422 57.86 9.04 -6.72
CA VAL A 422 58.93 8.15 -6.24
C VAL A 422 58.56 6.69 -6.51
N ASP A 423 59.54 5.88 -6.95
CA ASP A 423 59.34 4.46 -7.26
C ASP A 423 58.85 3.64 -6.05
N PRO A 424 57.97 2.63 -6.28
CA PRO A 424 57.44 1.78 -5.23
C PRO A 424 58.47 0.80 -4.68
N VAL A 425 58.36 0.51 -3.37
CA VAL A 425 59.24 -0.42 -2.65
C VAL A 425 58.73 -1.86 -2.81
N ASP A 426 59.66 -2.82 -2.98
CA ASP A 426 59.36 -4.24 -3.19
C ASP A 426 58.57 -4.89 -2.01
N PRO A 427 57.64 -5.83 -2.31
CA PRO A 427 56.83 -6.50 -1.29
C PRO A 427 57.62 -7.55 -0.48
N ILE A 428 57.33 -7.63 0.82
CA ILE A 428 57.92 -8.61 1.75
C ILE A 428 57.18 -9.95 1.66
N ASN A 429 57.92 -11.06 1.63
CA ASN A 429 57.40 -12.42 1.51
C ASN A 429 56.52 -12.87 2.71
N PRO A 430 55.43 -13.64 2.47
CA PRO A 430 54.54 -14.11 3.52
C PRO A 430 55.13 -15.26 4.36
N VAL A 431 54.81 -15.25 5.66
CA VAL A 431 55.21 -16.27 6.64
C VAL A 431 54.29 -17.50 6.56
N LYS A 432 54.87 -18.71 6.67
CA LYS A 432 54.14 -20.00 6.60
C LYS A 432 53.16 -20.22 7.77
N PRO A 433 52.01 -20.88 7.53
CA PRO A 433 51.05 -21.21 8.58
C PRO A 433 51.51 -22.40 9.44
N THR A 434 51.16 -22.37 10.72
CA THR A 434 51.39 -23.46 11.69
C THR A 434 50.18 -24.41 11.79
N ASN A 435 50.46 -25.68 12.10
CA ASN A 435 49.51 -26.81 12.11
C ASN A 435 48.36 -26.71 13.14
N PRO A 436 47.21 -27.37 12.90
CA PRO A 436 46.05 -27.33 13.78
C PRO A 436 46.19 -28.26 15.00
N VAL A 437 45.59 -27.85 16.13
CA VAL A 437 45.61 -28.57 17.41
C VAL A 437 44.38 -29.49 17.52
N THR A 438 44.56 -30.70 18.07
CA THR A 438 43.53 -31.74 18.27
C THR A 438 42.60 -31.46 19.46
N PRO A 439 41.31 -31.89 19.41
CA PRO A 439 40.34 -31.63 20.47
C PRO A 439 40.42 -32.65 21.63
N THR A 440 40.22 -32.17 22.86
CA THR A 440 40.15 -32.99 24.09
C THR A 440 38.72 -33.38 24.48
N ILE A 441 38.58 -34.56 25.08
CA ILE A 441 37.36 -35.27 25.52
C ILE A 441 36.78 -34.64 26.81
N PRO A 442 35.44 -34.61 27.04
CA PRO A 442 34.86 -34.10 28.29
C PRO A 442 34.76 -35.19 29.38
N GLU A 443 35.05 -34.82 30.64
CA GLU A 443 34.87 -35.65 31.84
C GLU A 443 33.52 -35.40 32.56
N ASP A 444 33.11 -36.46 33.28
CA ASP A 444 31.86 -36.74 33.99
C ASP A 444 31.37 -35.70 35.02
N VAL A 445 30.04 -35.65 35.18
CA VAL A 445 29.30 -34.86 36.17
C VAL A 445 28.87 -35.76 37.33
N VAL A 446 29.19 -35.38 38.58
CA VAL A 446 28.64 -35.99 39.82
C VAL A 446 27.58 -35.07 40.44
N PRO A 447 26.48 -35.61 41.04
CA PRO A 447 25.33 -34.83 41.47
C PRO A 447 25.46 -34.27 42.89
N VAL A 448 24.75 -33.16 43.08
CA VAL A 448 24.66 -32.30 44.26
C VAL A 448 23.83 -32.95 45.37
N ASP A 449 24.23 -32.77 46.63
CA ASP A 449 23.35 -33.05 47.77
C ASP A 449 23.39 -31.92 48.82
N SER A 450 22.18 -31.59 49.29
CA SER A 450 21.82 -31.04 50.60
C SER A 450 22.17 -29.58 50.97
N VAL A 451 21.10 -28.78 51.06
CA VAL A 451 20.96 -27.49 51.77
C VAL A 451 20.85 -27.75 53.30
N PRO A 452 21.26 -26.79 54.16
CA PRO A 452 20.24 -26.16 55.01
C PRO A 452 20.35 -24.64 55.14
N THR A 453 19.16 -24.08 55.31
CA THR A 453 18.72 -22.72 55.64
C THR A 453 19.40 -22.08 56.85
N PHE A 454 19.50 -20.74 56.89
CA PHE A 454 19.05 -19.93 58.04
C PHE A 454 18.79 -18.47 57.64
N ASP A 455 17.67 -17.97 58.12
CA ASP A 455 17.25 -16.57 58.18
C ASP A 455 18.23 -15.73 59.02
N ASP A 456 18.55 -14.52 58.57
CA ASP A 456 18.44 -13.30 59.39
C ASP A 456 18.69 -12.04 58.56
N VAL A 457 17.75 -11.11 58.68
CA VAL A 457 17.73 -9.77 58.09
C VAL A 457 18.58 -8.83 58.93
N ILE A 458 19.56 -8.11 58.35
CA ILE A 458 19.83 -6.66 58.58
C ILE A 458 20.55 -6.03 57.36
N ILE A 459 19.80 -5.10 56.75
CA ILE A 459 20.11 -3.88 55.96
C ILE A 459 21.59 -3.44 55.84
N GLY A 460 22.02 -3.21 54.58
CA GLY A 460 23.22 -2.44 54.24
C GLY A 460 23.21 -1.98 52.77
N SER A 461 22.81 -0.74 52.55
CA SER A 461 22.84 -0.01 51.28
C SER A 461 24.26 0.09 50.69
N GLY A 462 24.41 -0.18 49.40
CA GLY A 462 25.65 0.06 48.66
C GLY A 462 25.51 -0.29 47.19
N SER A 463 25.16 0.71 46.39
CA SER A 463 25.22 0.75 44.94
C SER A 463 26.67 0.68 44.45
N ASP A 464 27.00 -0.29 43.58
CA ASP A 464 27.62 -0.02 42.27
C ASP A 464 27.71 -1.30 41.41
N PRO A 465 27.48 -1.20 40.09
CA PRO A 465 27.45 -2.33 39.17
C PRO A 465 28.86 -2.81 38.77
N MET A 466 29.03 -4.13 38.76
CA MET A 466 30.20 -4.85 38.25
C MET A 466 30.42 -4.61 36.75
N PHE A 467 31.59 -4.06 36.41
CA PHE A 467 32.18 -4.08 35.08
C PHE A 467 32.80 -5.46 34.83
N VAL A 468 32.31 -6.16 33.82
CA VAL A 468 32.84 -7.45 33.37
C VAL A 468 34.05 -7.18 32.47
N VAL A 469 35.24 -7.57 32.91
CA VAL A 469 36.45 -7.67 32.08
C VAL A 469 36.65 -9.14 31.72
N PRO A 470 36.79 -9.54 30.45
CA PRO A 470 37.16 -10.91 30.11
C PRO A 470 38.64 -11.15 30.46
N ALA A 471 38.88 -12.16 31.29
CA ALA A 471 40.20 -12.67 31.61
C ALA A 471 40.73 -13.59 30.49
N GLY A 472 42.03 -13.53 30.22
CA GLY A 472 42.68 -14.43 29.26
C GLY A 472 44.20 -14.25 29.17
N LEU A 473 44.90 -14.17 30.30
CA LEU A 473 46.37 -14.29 30.36
C LEU A 473 46.78 -15.00 31.65
N ASN A 474 47.21 -16.25 31.51
CA ASN A 474 48.19 -17.00 32.33
C ASN A 474 48.26 -18.40 31.74
N VAL A 475 49.37 -18.91 31.19
CA VAL A 475 50.70 -19.12 31.78
C VAL A 475 50.62 -19.84 33.13
N THR A 476 50.84 -21.14 33.09
CA THR A 476 51.18 -22.04 34.21
C THR A 476 52.44 -22.80 33.76
N ASP A 477 53.65 -22.58 34.30
CA ASP A 477 54.22 -22.94 35.63
C ASP A 477 55.37 -23.96 35.36
N PRO A 478 56.20 -24.41 36.33
CA PRO A 478 56.94 -23.72 37.41
C PRO A 478 58.40 -24.23 37.58
N ILE A 479 59.31 -23.46 38.20
CA ILE A 479 60.40 -24.02 39.05
C ILE A 479 60.58 -23.10 40.28
N ALA A 480 60.62 -23.75 41.45
CA ALA A 480 60.57 -23.21 42.79
C ALA A 480 61.93 -22.72 43.36
N GLN A 481 61.79 -22.11 44.56
CA GLN A 481 62.78 -21.72 45.61
C GLN A 481 63.12 -20.21 45.62
N GLN A 482 62.97 -19.43 46.70
CA GLN A 482 62.87 -19.69 48.15
C GLN A 482 62.28 -18.47 48.90
N ASN A 483 61.56 -18.77 49.99
CA ASN A 483 61.23 -17.99 51.21
C ASN A 483 61.65 -16.51 51.35
N ALA A 484 60.67 -15.63 51.67
CA ALA A 484 60.66 -14.83 52.90
C ALA A 484 59.32 -14.07 53.09
N THR A 485 58.96 -13.93 54.36
CA THR A 485 57.68 -13.54 55.00
C THR A 485 57.37 -12.03 55.11
N SER A 486 56.06 -11.72 55.19
CA SER A 486 55.38 -10.61 55.91
C SER A 486 55.62 -9.16 55.41
N SER A 487 54.71 -8.18 55.39
CA SER A 487 53.50 -7.88 56.16
C SER A 487 52.65 -6.79 55.46
N LYS A 488 51.36 -6.74 55.79
CA LYS A 488 50.32 -5.74 55.47
C LYS A 488 50.62 -4.31 55.95
N THR A 489 50.16 -3.30 55.19
CA THR A 489 49.72 -1.96 55.68
C THR A 489 48.90 -1.26 54.55
N GLN A 490 47.57 -1.20 54.61
CA GLN A 490 46.67 -0.21 55.23
C GLN A 490 46.82 1.24 54.72
N LEU A 491 45.73 1.76 54.13
CA LEU A 491 45.52 3.12 53.59
C LEU A 491 45.37 4.18 54.70
N PRO A 492 45.86 5.43 54.53
CA PRO A 492 45.68 6.50 55.51
C PRO A 492 44.38 7.32 55.35
N LYS A 493 43.86 7.80 56.50
CA LYS A 493 42.76 8.78 56.64
C LYS A 493 43.31 10.20 56.86
N THR A 494 42.53 11.20 56.48
CA THR A 494 42.77 12.65 56.62
C THR A 494 42.46 13.20 58.02
N GLY A 495 43.30 14.14 58.51
CA GLY A 495 43.02 15.02 59.68
C GLY A 495 44.27 15.50 60.45
N ASP A 496 44.54 16.80 60.36
CA ASP A 496 45.27 17.72 61.27
C ASP A 496 46.82 17.84 61.40
N SER A 497 47.28 19.03 60.93
CA SER A 497 48.29 20.00 61.44
C SER A 497 49.82 19.79 61.32
N LEU A 498 50.39 20.54 60.34
CA LEU A 498 51.61 21.42 60.31
C LEU A 498 52.97 20.94 60.87
N PRO A 499 54.14 21.29 60.25
CA PRO A 499 54.46 22.63 59.75
C PRO A 499 55.19 22.74 58.38
N PHE A 500 55.25 24.00 57.94
CA PHE A 500 55.94 24.55 56.78
C PHE A 500 57.41 24.12 56.64
N GLU A 501 57.81 23.71 55.44
CA GLU A 501 58.96 24.28 54.70
C GLU A 501 59.03 23.72 53.26
N ASN A 502 59.15 24.65 52.30
CA ASN A 502 59.79 24.53 50.99
C ASN A 502 59.34 23.43 49.99
N ILE A 503 58.65 23.81 48.91
CA ILE A 503 59.16 23.80 47.52
C ILE A 503 58.01 24.08 46.51
N ILE A 504 58.12 25.28 45.92
CA ILE A 504 57.85 25.71 44.53
C ILE A 504 56.61 25.19 43.78
N LEU A 505 55.68 26.13 43.67
CA LEU A 505 54.53 26.29 42.78
C LEU A 505 54.98 26.59 41.33
N GLY A 506 54.32 26.00 40.33
CA GLY A 506 54.53 26.30 38.91
C GLY A 506 53.21 26.43 38.15
N GLY A 507 52.51 27.55 38.38
CA GLY A 507 51.35 27.98 37.60
C GLY A 507 51.75 28.96 36.49
N LEU A 508 51.22 28.68 35.30
CA LEU A 508 50.88 29.55 34.16
C LEU A 508 51.06 31.08 34.35
N PHE A 509 51.92 31.73 33.54
CA PHE A 509 51.78 33.15 33.12
C PHE A 509 52.59 33.47 31.84
N ILE A 510 51.87 34.00 30.83
CA ILE A 510 52.15 35.12 29.91
C ILE A 510 53.60 35.42 29.49
N GLY A 511 53.85 35.46 28.18
CA GLY A 511 55.01 36.12 27.57
C GLY A 511 54.62 36.98 26.38
N ALA A 512 54.66 38.31 26.56
CA ALA A 512 54.71 39.30 25.50
C ALA A 512 55.85 40.29 25.81
N SER A 513 56.61 40.70 24.79
CA SER A 513 57.54 41.86 24.65
C SER A 513 58.79 41.43 23.87
N PHE A 514 59.42 42.18 22.96
CA PHE A 514 59.25 43.47 22.29
C PHE A 514 60.44 43.53 21.29
N LEU A 515 60.31 44.10 20.09
CA LEU A 515 61.41 44.89 19.50
C LEU A 515 60.91 45.92 18.47
N PHE A 516 61.36 47.15 18.66
CA PHE A 516 61.06 48.37 17.93
C PHE A 516 61.82 48.46 16.59
N LEU A 517 61.22 49.06 15.55
CA LEU A 517 61.89 50.09 14.74
C LEU A 517 60.87 51.04 14.08
N ARG A 518 61.09 52.35 14.26
CA ARG A 518 60.32 53.50 13.74
C ARG A 518 60.75 53.88 12.31
N ARG A 519 59.81 54.30 11.45
CA ARG A 519 59.83 55.54 10.60
C ARG A 519 58.49 55.62 9.84
N LYS A 520 57.55 56.54 10.16
CA LYS A 520 57.40 57.97 9.83
C LYS A 520 56.63 58.23 8.50
N LYS A 521 55.38 58.72 8.65
CA LYS A 521 54.53 59.60 7.79
C LYS A 521 54.39 59.27 6.28
N LEU A 522 53.15 59.24 5.76
CA LEU A 522 52.41 60.42 5.26
C LEU A 522 50.94 60.05 4.94
N MET A 523 50.03 60.98 5.23
CA MET A 523 48.71 61.09 4.61
C MET A 523 48.84 61.45 3.13
N GLN A 524 47.96 60.95 2.27
CA GLN A 524 47.21 61.76 1.29
C GLN A 524 46.17 60.91 0.54
N ARG A 525 44.93 61.42 0.63
CA ARG A 525 43.77 61.29 -0.28
C ARG A 525 43.22 59.90 -0.60
#